data_AF-A0A5K1AAP6-F1
#
_entry.id   AF-A0A5K1AAP6-F1
#
_cell.length_a   1.000
_cell.length_b   1.000
_cell.length_c   1.000
_cell.angle_alpha   90.00
_cell.angle_beta   90.00
_cell.angle_gamma   90.00
#
_symmetry.space_group_name_H-M   'P 1'
#
loop_
_entity.id
_entity.type
_entity.pdbx_description
1 polymer ?
#
loop_
_entity_poly.entity_id
_entity_poly.type
_entity_poly.pdbx_seq_one_letter_code
_entity_poly.pdbx_strand_id
1 'polypeptide(L)' 'GFTTYAERRIVEVVQGEERAALNIGIGWSGLKEEMERFKDNMEFTKLRTNQEGIDPDEIYSRVPYEKGFQFLWRIERQ' A
#
# COMPACT_ATOMS: atom_id res chain seq x y z
N GLY A 1 -4.09 -3.04 3.19
CA GLY A 1 -4.86 -3.00 1.92
C GLY A 1 -6.29 -2.52 2.13
N PHE A 2 -7.21 -3.39 2.56
CA PHE A 2 -8.63 -3.06 2.72
C PHE A 2 -8.91 -1.83 3.59
N THR A 3 -8.25 -1.70 4.74
CA THR A 3 -8.40 -0.51 5.60
C THR A 3 -7.97 0.76 4.89
N THR A 4 -6.82 0.78 4.23
CA THR A 4 -6.32 1.93 3.44
C THR A 4 -7.28 2.28 2.29
N TYR A 5 -7.93 1.29 1.68
CA TYR A 5 -8.99 1.52 0.69
C TYR A 5 -10.20 2.20 1.32
N ALA A 6 -10.76 1.64 2.39
CA ALA A 6 -11.90 2.22 3.09
C ALA A 6 -11.60 3.64 3.59
N GLU A 7 -10.42 3.87 4.15
CA GLU A 7 -9.93 5.17 4.59
C GLU A 7 -9.95 6.19 3.44
N ARG A 8 -9.43 5.84 2.26
CA ARG A 8 -9.43 6.73 1.09
C ARG A 8 -10.83 7.03 0.57
N ARG A 9 -11.75 6.05 0.61
CA ARG A 9 -13.17 6.29 0.30
C ARG A 9 -13.82 7.24 1.32
N ILE A 10 -13.48 7.14 2.60
CA ILE A 10 -13.96 8.07 3.64
C ILE A 10 -13.41 9.48 3.40
N VAL A 11 -12.10 9.61 3.10
CA VAL A 11 -11.50 10.91 2.78
C VAL A 11 -12.17 11.54 1.56
N GLU A 12 -12.47 10.76 0.52
CA GLU A 12 -13.18 11.23 -0.67
C GLU A 12 -14.56 11.81 -0.31
N VAL A 13 -15.34 11.10 0.50
CA VAL A 13 -16.68 11.52 0.91
C VAL A 13 -16.65 12.75 1.84
N VAL A 14 -15.67 12.81 2.76
CA VAL A 14 -15.62 13.86 3.80
C VAL A 14 -14.86 15.11 3.34
N GLN A 15 -13.84 14.95 2.50
CA GLN A 15 -12.88 16.01 2.13
C GLN A 15 -12.77 16.24 0.62
N GLY A 16 -13.47 15.45 -0.20
CA GLY A 16 -13.51 15.60 -1.65
C GLY A 16 -12.48 14.75 -2.41
N GLU A 17 -12.76 14.57 -3.70
CA GLU A 17 -11.97 13.72 -4.60
C GLU A 17 -10.52 14.17 -4.75
N GLU A 18 -10.26 15.48 -4.82
CA GLU A 18 -8.90 16.02 -4.96
C GLU A 18 -8.02 15.63 -3.76
N ARG A 19 -8.58 15.68 -2.54
CA ARG A 19 -7.87 15.31 -1.33
C ARG A 19 -7.61 13.80 -1.26
N ALA A 20 -8.58 13.00 -1.68
CA ALA A 20 -8.39 11.55 -1.81
C ALA A 20 -7.31 11.20 -2.86
N ALA A 21 -7.31 11.87 -4.02
CA ALA A 21 -6.31 11.71 -5.06
C ALA A 21 -4.90 12.08 -4.58
N LEU A 22 -4.76 13.16 -3.81
CA LEU A 22 -3.50 13.53 -3.18
C LEU A 22 -3.00 12.43 -2.22
N ASN A 23 -3.88 11.90 -1.36
CA ASN A 23 -3.53 10.82 -0.44
C ASN A 23 -3.11 9.54 -1.17
N ILE A 24 -3.75 9.22 -2.31
CA ILE A 24 -3.33 8.12 -3.18
C ILE A 24 -1.94 8.37 -3.76
N GLY A 25 -1.66 9.60 -4.21
CA GLY A 25 -0.35 9.99 -4.73
C GLY A 25 0.77 9.89 -3.69
N ILE A 26 0.53 10.35 -2.46
CA ILE A 26 1.47 10.23 -1.33
C ILE A 26 1.74 8.75 -1.02
N GLY A 27 0.68 7.94 -0.94
CA GLY A 27 0.80 6.49 -0.73
C GLY A 27 1.60 5.79 -1.83
N TRP A 28 1.39 6.19 -3.08
CA TRP A 28 2.16 5.68 -4.22
C TRP A 28 3.66 6.04 -4.14
N SER A 29 4.00 7.27 -3.75
CA SER A 29 5.39 7.66 -3.52
C SER A 29 6.01 6.81 -2.41
N GLY A 30 5.32 6.66 -1.28
CA GLY A 30 5.77 5.83 -0.18
C GLY A 30 5.96 4.37 -0.59
N LEU A 31 5.09 3.82 -1.44
CA LEU A 31 5.28 2.46 -1.98
C LEU A 31 6.55 2.36 -2.83
N LYS A 32 6.86 3.35 -3.66
CA LYS A 32 8.10 3.34 -4.46
C LYS A 32 9.35 3.35 -3.58
N GLU A 33 9.34 4.12 -2.50
CA GLU A 33 10.43 4.13 -1.51
C GLU A 33 10.62 2.75 -0.88
N GLU A 34 9.53 2.07 -0.51
CA GLU A 34 9.58 0.69 0.01
C GLU A 34 10.10 -0.31 -1.03
N MET A 35 9.71 -0.17 -2.30
CA MET A 35 10.22 -1.04 -3.37
C MET A 35 11.74 -0.88 -3.54
N GLU A 36 12.26 0.33 -3.42
CA GLU A 36 13.71 0.59 -3.48
C GLU A 36 14.42 0.06 -2.22
N ARG A 37 13.83 0.25 -1.04
CA ARG A 37 14.38 -0.25 0.23
C ARG A 37 14.61 -1.76 0.21
N PHE A 38 13.68 -2.50 -0.40
CA PHE A 38 13.73 -3.96 -0.50
C PHE A 38 14.24 -4.47 -1.85
N LYS A 39 14.96 -3.66 -2.64
CA LYS A 39 15.45 -4.08 -3.97
C LYS A 39 16.30 -5.34 -3.95
N ASP A 40 17.10 -5.51 -2.89
CA ASP A 40 17.99 -6.66 -2.70
C ASP A 40 17.28 -7.85 -2.03
N ASN A 41 16.04 -7.66 -1.57
CA ASN A 41 15.21 -8.71 -0.99
C ASN A 41 13.73 -8.50 -1.38
N MET A 42 13.43 -8.78 -2.65
CA MET A 42 12.12 -8.52 -3.24
C MET A 42 10.99 -9.39 -2.64
N GLU A 43 11.30 -10.44 -1.86
CA GLU A 43 10.29 -11.27 -1.20
C GLU A 43 9.35 -10.42 -0.34
N PHE A 44 9.89 -9.44 0.38
CA PHE A 44 9.12 -8.55 1.26
C PHE A 44 8.31 -7.49 0.51
N THR A 45 8.50 -7.38 -0.80
CA THR A 45 7.67 -6.52 -1.65
C THR A 45 6.41 -7.23 -2.16
N LYS A 46 6.28 -8.55 -1.98
CA LYS A 46 5.07 -9.29 -2.41
C LYS A 46 3.88 -8.94 -1.52
N LEU A 47 2.67 -9.00 -2.06
CA LEU A 47 1.45 -8.83 -1.26
C LEU A 47 1.21 -9.98 -0.29
N ARG A 48 1.60 -11.17 -0.71
CA ARG A 48 1.66 -12.37 0.13
C ARG A 48 3.13 -12.77 0.20
N THR A 49 3.75 -12.49 1.34
CA THR A 49 5.14 -12.82 1.60
C THR A 49 5.24 -14.21 2.24
N ASN A 50 6.37 -14.88 2.06
CA ASN A 50 6.77 -15.97 2.96
C ASN A 50 7.46 -15.36 4.20
N GLN A 51 7.02 -15.74 5.40
CA GLN A 51 7.51 -15.20 6.68
C GLN A 51 8.05 -16.30 7.61
N GLU A 52 8.27 -17.51 7.10
CA GLU A 52 8.77 -18.61 7.92
C GLU A 52 10.18 -18.29 8.47
N GLY A 53 10.31 -18.25 9.79
CA GLY A 53 11.57 -17.95 10.48
C GLY A 53 12.00 -16.48 10.40
N ILE A 54 11.09 -15.57 10.04
CA ILE A 54 11.38 -14.13 9.89
C ILE A 54 10.73 -13.36 11.04
N ASP A 55 11.49 -12.45 11.66
CA ASP A 55 10.93 -11.53 12.64
C ASP A 55 9.98 -10.54 11.94
N PRO A 56 8.69 -10.49 12.31
CA PRO A 56 7.73 -9.56 11.71
C PRO A 56 8.13 -8.10 11.78
N ASP A 57 8.88 -7.70 12.82
CA ASP A 57 9.30 -6.30 13.01
C ASP A 57 10.40 -5.91 12.00
N GLU A 58 11.22 -6.87 11.54
CA GLU A 58 12.26 -6.62 10.54
C GLU A 58 11.69 -6.35 9.14
N ILE A 59 10.48 -6.86 8.86
CA ILE A 59 9.84 -6.79 7.54
C ILE A 59 8.66 -5.82 7.49
N TYR A 60 8.38 -5.13 8.60
CA TYR A 60 7.33 -4.12 8.65
C TYR A 60 7.57 -3.03 7.58
N SER A 61 6.53 -2.74 6.80
CA SER A 61 6.62 -1.83 5.67
C SER A 61 5.27 -1.28 5.25
N ARG A 62 5.29 -0.26 4.37
CA ARG A 62 4.06 0.25 3.73
C ARG A 62 3.54 -0.66 2.62
N VAL A 63 4.27 -1.71 2.22
CA VAL A 63 3.91 -2.61 1.10
C VAL A 63 2.51 -3.21 1.24
N PRO A 64 2.15 -3.93 2.33
CA PRO A 64 0.82 -4.54 2.45
C PRO A 64 -0.33 -3.53 2.52
N TYR A 65 -0.03 -2.29 2.90
CA TYR A 65 -0.99 -1.18 2.94
C TYR A 65 -1.21 -0.64 1.53
N GLU A 66 -0.14 -0.13 0.92
CA GLU A 66 -0.21 0.61 -0.34
C GLU A 66 -0.36 -0.29 -1.55
N LYS A 67 0.45 -1.35 -1.68
CA LYS A 67 0.28 -2.29 -2.79
C LYS A 67 -1.08 -2.99 -2.70
N GLY A 68 -1.57 -3.23 -1.47
CA GLY A 68 -2.87 -3.83 -1.23
C GLY A 68 -4.01 -2.91 -1.62
N PHE A 69 -3.89 -1.62 -1.31
CA PHE A 69 -4.80 -0.60 -1.83
C PHE A 69 -4.79 -0.56 -3.35
N GLN A 70 -3.62 -0.49 -3.99
CA GLN A 70 -3.49 -0.37 -5.44
C GLN A 70 -4.14 -1.55 -6.16
N PHE A 71 -4.04 -2.76 -5.58
CA PHE A 71 -4.72 -3.94 -6.09
C PHE A 71 -6.25 -3.80 -6.06
N LEU A 72 -6.83 -3.38 -4.92
CA LEU A 72 -8.28 -3.16 -4.79
C LEU A 72 -8.77 -2.05 -5.70
N TRP A 73 -8.04 -0.93 -5.75
CA TRP A 73 -8.37 0.20 -6.62
C TRP A 73 -8.31 -0.16 -8.11
N ARG A 74 -7.40 -1.07 -8.49
CA ARG A 74 -7.35 -1.60 -9.85
C ARG A 74 -8.57 -2.46 -10.18
N ILE A 75 -9.07 -3.26 -9.23
CA ILE A 75 -10.27 -4.10 -9.38
C ILE A 75 -11.52 -3.22 -9.51
N GLU A 76 -11.66 -2.17 -8.70
CA GLU A 76 -12.77 -1.22 -8.76
C GLU A 76 -12.93 -0.56 -10.14
N ARG A 77 -11.81 -0.33 -10.84
CA ARG A 77 -11.75 0.35 -12.15
C ARG A 77 -11.71 -0.61 -13.35
N GLN A 78 -12.07 -1.88 -13.16
CA GLN A 78 -12.31 -2.82 -14.26
C GLN A 78 -13.73 -2.65 -14.80
#